data_AF-A0A353LX32-F1
#
_entry.id   AF-A0A353LX32-F1
#
_cell.length_a   1.000
_cell.length_b   1.000
_cell.length_c   1.000
_cell.angle_alpha   90.00
_cell.angle_beta   90.00
_cell.angle_gamma   90.00
#
_symmetry.space_group_name_H-M   'P 1'
#
loop_
_entity.id
_entity.type
_entity.pdbx_description
1 polymer ?
#
loop_
_entity_poly.entity_id
_entity_poly.type
_entity_poly.pdbx_seq_one_letter_code
_entity_poly.pdbx_strand_id
1 'polypeptide(L)'
;AAGLHDTISNPFPCQIMNLSLGQSSESTLMRKRVELVSGATDTLIIAASGNARRGALPGSVFYPAALPQVLAVGAIEATASEPKRAGYSCYGPEIDLVAPPSFRDGTSFAAALVSGVAGLILSQGWDVLDIPSILAATAIDLGATGWDEEHGHGLVNAEWAVKNIEGFTLKLVTEGQTLIQVDLPLKGASKRFFLPPGEYTVEAWVNLQGGLEPAIGDYASGPTLWTITEHQGRKATLTLREKVN
;
A
#
# COMPACT_ATOMS: atom_id res chain seq x y z
N ALA A 1 -16.37 -21.37 4.76
CA ALA A 1 -14.98 -20.89 4.56
C ALA A 1 -14.22 -20.81 5.89
N ALA A 2 -14.61 -19.95 6.82
CA ALA A 2 -13.96 -19.81 8.13
C ALA A 2 -14.13 -20.99 9.13
N GLY A 3 -14.83 -22.07 8.75
CA GLY A 3 -14.99 -23.25 9.61
C GLY A 3 -15.98 -23.13 10.78
N LEU A 4 -16.74 -22.03 10.86
CA LEU A 4 -17.67 -21.74 11.96
C LEU A 4 -19.13 -22.19 11.70
N HIS A 5 -19.35 -23.19 10.83
CA HIS A 5 -20.72 -23.68 10.58
C HIS A 5 -21.12 -24.69 11.65
N ASP A 6 -22.29 -24.50 12.27
CA ASP A 6 -22.74 -25.27 13.44
C ASP A 6 -22.75 -26.80 13.22
N THR A 7 -23.01 -27.24 11.98
CA THR A 7 -23.16 -28.67 11.64
C THR A 7 -22.21 -29.19 10.56
N ILE A 8 -21.43 -28.33 9.92
CA ILE A 8 -20.57 -28.70 8.79
C ILE A 8 -19.14 -28.30 9.14
N SER A 9 -18.32 -29.28 9.50
CA SER A 9 -16.92 -29.04 9.80
C SER A 9 -16.13 -28.74 8.52
N ASN A 10 -15.32 -27.68 8.55
CA ASN A 10 -14.28 -27.45 7.56
C ASN A 10 -12.92 -27.73 8.22
N PRO A 11 -12.25 -28.85 7.92
CA PRO A 11 -10.95 -29.17 8.52
C PRO A 11 -9.82 -28.24 8.04
N PHE A 12 -10.06 -27.44 7.00
CA PHE A 12 -9.09 -26.46 6.46
C PHE A 12 -9.74 -25.08 6.35
N PRO A 13 -9.97 -24.38 7.48
CA PRO A 13 -10.49 -23.01 7.48
C PRO A 13 -9.61 -22.08 6.65
N CYS A 14 -10.22 -21.14 5.94
CA CYS A 14 -9.46 -20.15 5.19
C CYS A 14 -8.79 -19.13 6.13
N GLN A 15 -7.55 -18.76 5.82
CA GLN A 15 -6.84 -17.66 6.50
C GLN A 15 -7.15 -16.30 5.87
N ILE A 16 -7.46 -16.27 4.56
CA ILE A 16 -7.87 -15.05 3.84
C ILE A 16 -9.21 -15.29 3.17
N MET A 17 -10.12 -14.32 3.30
CA MET A 17 -11.46 -14.35 2.71
C MET A 17 -11.65 -13.12 1.80
N ASN A 18 -11.71 -13.36 0.49
CA ASN A 18 -12.03 -12.34 -0.49
C ASN A 18 -13.55 -12.22 -0.70
N LEU A 19 -14.10 -11.03 -0.52
CA LEU A 19 -15.50 -10.68 -0.71
C LEU A 19 -15.64 -9.60 -1.80
N SER A 20 -15.62 -10.02 -3.06
CA SER A 20 -15.86 -9.16 -4.23
C SER A 20 -17.36 -8.85 -4.43
N LEU A 21 -18.04 -8.46 -3.35
CA LEU A 21 -19.48 -8.19 -3.29
C LEU A 21 -19.73 -7.01 -2.36
N GLY A 22 -20.93 -6.42 -2.43
CA GLY A 22 -21.35 -5.46 -1.44
C GLY A 22 -22.72 -4.86 -1.67
N GLN A 23 -23.20 -4.14 -0.67
CA GLN A 23 -24.46 -3.40 -0.69
C GLN A 23 -24.29 -2.04 0.02
N SER A 24 -25.07 -1.05 -0.41
CA SER A 24 -24.97 0.32 0.11
C SER A 24 -25.55 0.51 1.52
N SER A 25 -26.44 -0.39 1.96
CA SER A 25 -27.01 -0.36 3.30
C SER A 25 -26.45 -1.50 4.15
N GLU A 26 -26.23 -1.21 5.43
CA GLU A 26 -25.80 -2.24 6.36
C GLU A 26 -26.91 -3.25 6.64
N SER A 27 -26.53 -4.52 6.80
CA SER A 27 -27.39 -5.58 7.33
C SER A 27 -26.87 -6.03 8.69
N THR A 28 -27.73 -6.04 9.70
CA THR A 28 -27.41 -6.56 11.04
C THR A 28 -26.93 -8.00 10.99
N LEU A 29 -27.48 -8.82 10.09
CA LEU A 29 -27.03 -10.20 9.91
C LEU A 29 -25.59 -10.24 9.38
N MET A 30 -25.27 -9.41 8.38
CA MET A 30 -23.93 -9.35 7.81
C MET A 30 -22.90 -8.86 8.83
N ARG A 31 -23.20 -7.77 9.56
CA ARG A 31 -22.36 -7.27 10.65
C ARG A 31 -22.05 -8.37 11.66
N LYS A 32 -23.09 -9.03 12.20
CA LYS A 32 -22.92 -10.11 13.18
C LYS A 32 -22.07 -11.28 12.66
N ARG A 33 -22.13 -11.58 11.36
CA ARG A 33 -21.31 -12.65 10.76
C ARG A 33 -19.85 -12.23 10.57
N VAL A 34 -19.59 -10.99 10.17
CA VAL A 34 -18.23 -10.44 10.10
C VAL A 34 -17.61 -10.37 11.50
N GLU A 35 -18.34 -9.87 12.50
CA GLU A 35 -17.90 -9.83 13.90
C GLU A 35 -17.65 -11.24 14.46
N LEU A 36 -18.50 -12.22 14.13
CA LEU A 36 -18.29 -13.61 14.54
C LEU A 36 -17.01 -14.20 13.94
N VAL A 37 -16.77 -13.99 12.64
CA VAL A 37 -15.55 -14.50 11.98
C VAL A 37 -14.33 -13.83 12.59
N SER A 38 -14.29 -12.51 12.62
CA SER A 38 -13.16 -11.74 13.16
C SER A 38 -12.90 -11.98 14.66
N GLY A 39 -13.94 -12.27 15.45
CA GLY A 39 -13.80 -12.51 16.89
C GLY A 39 -13.48 -13.97 17.26
N ALA A 40 -13.69 -14.92 16.35
CA ALA A 40 -13.49 -16.35 16.60
C ALA A 40 -12.31 -16.94 15.82
N THR A 41 -11.78 -16.22 14.82
CA THR A 41 -10.65 -16.67 13.99
C THR A 41 -9.73 -15.50 13.64
N ASP A 42 -8.50 -15.82 13.27
CA ASP A 42 -7.55 -14.85 12.69
C ASP A 42 -7.77 -14.66 11.18
N THR A 43 -8.95 -15.00 10.64
CA THR A 43 -9.20 -14.90 9.21
C THR A 43 -9.25 -13.43 8.79
N LEU A 44 -8.33 -13.03 7.90
CA LEU A 44 -8.37 -11.71 7.27
C LEU A 44 -9.50 -11.66 6.25
N ILE A 45 -10.42 -10.71 6.43
CA ILE A 45 -11.52 -10.46 5.50
C ILE A 45 -11.15 -9.25 4.63
N ILE A 46 -11.15 -9.43 3.31
CA ILE A 46 -10.82 -8.39 2.33
C ILE A 46 -12.05 -8.20 1.44
N ALA A 47 -12.52 -6.97 1.27
CA ALA A 47 -13.72 -6.70 0.50
C ALA A 47 -13.57 -5.53 -0.47
N ALA A 48 -14.28 -5.63 -1.60
CA ALA A 48 -14.32 -4.56 -2.59
C ALA A 48 -15.11 -3.35 -2.05
N SER A 49 -14.59 -2.13 -2.26
CA SER A 49 -15.21 -0.92 -1.72
C SER A 49 -16.58 -0.61 -2.33
N GLY A 50 -16.92 -1.19 -3.48
CA GLY A 50 -18.15 -0.94 -4.22
C GLY A 50 -17.91 -0.21 -5.54
N ASN A 51 -18.91 -0.24 -6.42
CA ASN A 51 -18.87 0.44 -7.72
C ASN A 51 -20.09 1.35 -7.86
N ALA A 52 -19.85 2.61 -8.21
CA ALA A 52 -20.88 3.56 -8.59
C ALA A 52 -21.72 3.00 -9.74
N ARG A 53 -23.02 3.28 -9.73
CA ARG A 53 -23.85 3.02 -10.91
C ARG A 53 -23.33 3.87 -12.07
N ARG A 54 -23.37 3.31 -13.28
CA ARG A 54 -22.95 4.03 -14.49
C ARG A 54 -23.66 5.39 -14.59
N GLY A 55 -22.89 6.48 -14.66
CA GLY A 55 -23.41 7.85 -14.73
C GLY A 55 -23.77 8.49 -13.37
N ALA A 56 -23.54 7.81 -12.25
CA ALA A 56 -23.62 8.38 -10.91
C ALA A 56 -22.23 8.66 -10.35
N LEU A 57 -22.12 9.64 -9.45
CA LEU A 57 -20.91 9.82 -8.67
C LEU A 57 -20.70 8.62 -7.72
N PRO A 58 -19.46 8.20 -7.49
CA PRO A 58 -19.14 7.19 -6.49
C PRO A 58 -19.58 7.68 -5.11
N GLY A 59 -20.25 6.79 -4.37
CA GLY A 59 -20.71 7.02 -3.01
C GLY A 59 -19.75 6.43 -1.97
N SER A 60 -20.23 6.38 -0.72
CA SER A 60 -19.53 5.77 0.39
C SER A 60 -19.18 4.30 0.13
N VAL A 61 -18.18 3.80 0.86
CA VAL A 61 -17.79 2.39 0.87
C VAL A 61 -19.01 1.50 1.18
N PHE A 62 -19.16 0.40 0.45
CA PHE A 62 -20.24 -0.57 0.62
C PHE A 62 -19.95 -1.53 1.77
N TYR A 63 -21.01 -2.13 2.32
CA TYR A 63 -20.87 -3.22 3.27
C TYR A 63 -20.67 -4.56 2.54
N PRO A 64 -19.76 -5.43 2.98
CA PRO A 64 -19.08 -5.40 4.29
C PRO A 64 -17.77 -4.61 4.34
N ALA A 65 -17.26 -4.05 3.24
CA ALA A 65 -15.99 -3.30 3.23
C ALA A 65 -16.00 -2.11 4.21
N ALA A 66 -17.15 -1.47 4.44
CA ALA A 66 -17.30 -0.39 5.41
C ALA A 66 -17.29 -0.83 6.90
N LEU A 67 -17.09 -2.12 7.20
CA LEU A 67 -16.99 -2.61 8.57
C LEU A 67 -15.52 -2.54 9.05
N PRO A 68 -15.23 -2.02 10.26
CA PRO A 68 -13.87 -1.91 10.79
C PRO A 68 -13.04 -3.20 10.84
N GLN A 69 -13.67 -4.38 10.78
CA GLN A 69 -12.97 -5.68 10.77
C GLN A 69 -12.56 -6.13 9.36
N VAL A 70 -12.88 -5.35 8.32
CA VAL A 70 -12.72 -5.74 6.92
C VAL A 70 -11.74 -4.79 6.26
N LEU A 71 -10.75 -5.36 5.58
CA LEU A 71 -9.82 -4.59 4.76
C LEU A 71 -10.53 -4.18 3.47
N ALA A 72 -10.85 -2.89 3.33
CA ALA A 72 -11.56 -2.31 2.20
C ALA A 72 -10.60 -1.94 1.06
N VAL A 73 -10.91 -2.43 -0.14
CA VAL A 73 -10.07 -2.25 -1.32
C VAL A 73 -10.80 -1.50 -2.42
N GLY A 74 -10.28 -0.33 -2.78
CA GLY A 74 -10.70 0.46 -3.92
C GLY A 74 -9.91 0.14 -5.19
N ALA A 75 -10.35 0.71 -6.32
CA ALA A 75 -9.69 0.55 -7.61
C ALA A 75 -9.05 1.86 -8.07
N ILE A 76 -7.89 1.77 -8.72
CA ILE A 76 -7.27 2.88 -9.46
C ILE A 76 -7.54 2.77 -10.97
N GLU A 77 -7.23 3.83 -11.70
CA GLU A 77 -7.04 3.81 -13.14
C GLU A 77 -5.68 4.41 -13.49
N ALA A 78 -5.06 3.90 -14.55
CA ALA A 78 -3.81 4.45 -15.07
C ALA A 78 -4.08 5.83 -15.69
N THR A 79 -3.18 6.78 -15.44
CA THR A 79 -3.17 8.08 -16.12
C THR A 79 -1.80 8.36 -16.72
N ALA A 80 -1.67 9.46 -17.46
CA ALA A 80 -0.41 9.86 -18.06
C ALA A 80 0.66 10.28 -17.03
N SER A 81 0.26 10.69 -15.82
CA SER A 81 1.18 11.13 -14.77
C SER A 81 1.33 10.08 -13.66
N GLU A 82 0.25 9.82 -12.94
CA GLU A 82 0.21 8.92 -11.79
C GLU A 82 -1.11 8.16 -11.75
N PRO A 83 -1.15 6.93 -11.23
CA PRO A 83 -2.41 6.27 -10.99
C PRO A 83 -3.28 7.11 -10.06
N LYS A 84 -4.58 7.16 -10.34
CA LYS A 84 -5.55 7.83 -9.48
C LYS A 84 -6.71 6.89 -9.19
N ARG A 85 -7.49 7.14 -8.15
CA ARG A 85 -8.74 6.40 -7.91
C ARG A 85 -9.61 6.35 -9.17
N ALA A 86 -10.08 5.16 -9.54
CA ALA A 86 -10.99 4.97 -10.66
C ALA A 86 -12.32 5.69 -10.40
N GLY A 87 -12.87 6.36 -11.42
CA GLY A 87 -14.07 7.17 -11.25
C GLY A 87 -15.31 6.41 -10.74
N TYR A 88 -15.37 5.10 -10.94
CA TYR A 88 -16.45 4.24 -10.41
C TYR A 88 -16.19 3.73 -8.99
N SER A 89 -14.97 3.79 -8.48
CA SER A 89 -14.60 3.20 -7.19
C SER A 89 -15.22 4.01 -6.05
N CYS A 90 -16.02 3.35 -5.21
CA CYS A 90 -16.44 3.91 -3.93
C CYS A 90 -15.22 4.16 -3.03
N TYR A 91 -15.34 5.18 -2.18
CA TYR A 91 -14.26 5.74 -1.36
C TYR A 91 -14.85 6.39 -0.11
N GLY A 92 -14.00 6.81 0.83
CA GLY A 92 -14.41 7.35 2.12
C GLY A 92 -13.52 6.88 3.26
N PRO A 93 -13.89 7.18 4.51
CA PRO A 93 -13.03 6.95 5.67
C PRO A 93 -12.76 5.48 5.99
N GLU A 94 -13.50 4.55 5.39
CA GLU A 94 -13.31 3.12 5.56
C GLU A 94 -12.33 2.50 4.55
N ILE A 95 -11.79 3.26 3.59
CA ILE A 95 -10.88 2.71 2.58
C ILE A 95 -9.49 2.42 3.18
N ASP A 96 -8.94 1.22 2.96
CA ASP A 96 -7.61 0.87 3.47
C ASP A 96 -6.54 0.96 2.39
N LEU A 97 -6.84 0.47 1.19
CA LEU A 97 -5.90 0.38 0.07
C LEU A 97 -6.61 0.55 -1.25
N VAL A 98 -5.83 0.85 -2.28
CA VAL A 98 -6.26 0.74 -3.67
C VAL A 98 -5.38 -0.22 -4.44
N ALA A 99 -5.95 -0.83 -5.46
CA ALA A 99 -5.23 -1.74 -6.35
C ALA A 99 -5.64 -1.55 -7.81
N PRO A 100 -4.79 -1.95 -8.77
CA PRO A 100 -5.17 -1.97 -10.17
C PRO A 100 -6.39 -2.87 -10.40
N PRO A 101 -7.32 -2.48 -11.30
CA PRO A 101 -8.32 -3.38 -11.79
C PRO A 101 -7.67 -4.42 -12.70
N SER A 102 -8.46 -5.36 -13.20
CA SER A 102 -8.01 -6.28 -14.24
C SER A 102 -8.44 -5.75 -15.62
N PHE A 103 -8.83 -6.63 -16.53
CA PHE A 103 -9.31 -6.31 -17.88
C PHE A 103 -10.71 -5.66 -17.93
N ARG A 104 -11.37 -5.46 -16.79
CA ARG A 104 -12.67 -4.79 -16.67
C ARG A 104 -12.72 -3.90 -15.43
N ASP A 105 -13.55 -2.87 -15.52
CA ASP A 105 -13.91 -2.01 -14.40
C ASP A 105 -14.56 -2.82 -13.28
N GLY A 106 -14.04 -2.66 -12.06
CA GLY A 106 -14.62 -3.25 -10.87
C GLY A 106 -13.62 -3.35 -9.71
N THR A 107 -14.01 -2.78 -8.56
CA THR A 107 -13.30 -2.95 -7.28
C THR A 107 -13.20 -4.42 -6.85
N SER A 108 -14.07 -5.29 -7.40
CA SER A 108 -13.98 -6.74 -7.29
C SER A 108 -12.61 -7.32 -7.68
N PHE A 109 -11.98 -6.80 -8.74
CA PHE A 109 -10.68 -7.27 -9.21
C PHE A 109 -9.54 -6.73 -8.34
N ALA A 110 -9.66 -5.48 -7.90
CA ALA A 110 -8.72 -4.86 -6.98
C ALA A 110 -8.66 -5.64 -5.65
N ALA A 111 -9.81 -5.98 -5.06
CA ALA A 111 -9.90 -6.79 -3.85
C ALA A 111 -9.29 -8.19 -4.03
N ALA A 112 -9.51 -8.83 -5.17
CA ALA A 112 -8.92 -10.12 -5.49
C ALA A 112 -7.39 -10.04 -5.62
N LEU A 113 -6.86 -8.95 -6.21
CA LEU A 113 -5.43 -8.71 -6.30
C LEU A 113 -4.80 -8.56 -4.91
N VAL A 114 -5.37 -7.70 -4.05
CA VAL A 114 -4.90 -7.53 -2.66
C VAL A 114 -4.98 -8.84 -1.88
N SER A 115 -6.04 -9.63 -2.09
CA SER A 115 -6.15 -10.97 -1.47
C SER A 115 -5.06 -11.93 -1.93
N GLY A 116 -4.65 -11.86 -3.20
CA GLY A 116 -3.51 -12.61 -3.72
C GLY A 116 -2.20 -12.17 -3.10
N VAL A 117 -1.97 -10.86 -2.96
CA VAL A 117 -0.77 -10.32 -2.28
C VAL A 117 -0.74 -10.75 -0.81
N ALA A 118 -1.86 -10.67 -0.10
CA ALA A 118 -1.99 -11.19 1.26
C ALA A 118 -1.63 -12.68 1.34
N GLY A 119 -2.07 -13.48 0.37
CA GLY A 119 -1.69 -14.89 0.27
C GLY A 119 -0.20 -15.12 0.04
N LEU A 120 0.46 -14.25 -0.75
CA LEU A 120 1.91 -14.28 -0.93
C LEU A 120 2.64 -13.91 0.36
N ILE A 121 2.18 -12.89 1.09
CA ILE A 121 2.73 -12.52 2.41
C ILE A 121 2.62 -13.69 3.38
N LEU A 122 1.46 -14.36 3.45
CA LEU A 122 1.31 -15.59 4.24
C LEU A 122 2.28 -16.70 3.84
N SER A 123 2.53 -16.87 2.54
CA SER A 123 3.45 -17.90 2.05
C SER A 123 4.90 -17.66 2.47
N GLN A 124 5.25 -16.42 2.84
CA GLN A 124 6.56 -16.09 3.43
C GLN A 124 6.64 -16.39 4.93
N GLY A 125 5.55 -16.82 5.57
CA GLY A 125 5.50 -17.18 6.98
C GLY A 125 5.10 -16.05 7.93
N TRP A 126 4.62 -14.92 7.41
CA TRP A 126 4.04 -13.85 8.23
C TRP A 126 2.71 -14.28 8.86
N ASP A 127 2.41 -13.72 10.03
CA ASP A 127 1.11 -13.92 10.67
C ASP A 127 0.00 -13.20 9.89
N VAL A 128 -1.20 -13.78 9.86
CA VAL A 128 -2.37 -13.18 9.20
C VAL A 128 -2.69 -11.81 9.81
N LEU A 129 -2.49 -11.65 11.12
CA LEU A 129 -2.78 -10.42 11.85
C LEU A 129 -1.82 -9.27 11.49
N ASP A 130 -0.62 -9.58 10.98
CA ASP A 130 0.37 -8.58 10.57
C ASP A 130 0.16 -8.11 9.12
N ILE A 131 -0.59 -8.86 8.30
CA ILE A 131 -0.76 -8.55 6.87
C ILE A 131 -1.32 -7.14 6.63
N PRO A 132 -2.36 -6.65 7.34
CA PRO A 132 -2.88 -5.31 7.09
C PRO A 132 -1.83 -4.22 7.29
N SER A 133 -0.99 -4.34 8.32
CA SER A 133 0.06 -3.36 8.60
C SER A 133 1.20 -3.43 7.58
N ILE A 134 1.60 -4.64 7.15
CA ILE A 134 2.59 -4.83 6.08
C ILE A 134 2.09 -4.20 4.77
N LEU A 135 0.85 -4.49 4.36
CA LEU A 135 0.26 -3.90 3.15
C LEU A 135 0.18 -2.37 3.26
N ALA A 136 -0.26 -1.85 4.41
CA ALA A 136 -0.36 -0.42 4.65
C ALA A 136 1.00 0.28 4.64
N ALA A 137 2.04 -0.30 5.26
CA ALA A 137 3.38 0.28 5.33
C ALA A 137 4.07 0.30 3.96
N THR A 138 3.82 -0.73 3.14
CA THR A 138 4.52 -0.95 1.85
C THR A 138 3.76 -0.42 0.63
N ALA A 139 2.49 -0.01 0.78
CA ALA A 139 1.74 0.61 -0.30
C ALA A 139 2.41 1.91 -0.80
N ILE A 140 2.35 2.15 -2.11
CA ILE A 140 2.81 3.40 -2.72
C ILE A 140 1.79 4.49 -2.42
N ASP A 141 2.22 5.51 -1.69
CA ASP A 141 1.39 6.68 -1.36
C ASP A 141 0.95 7.41 -2.65
N LEU A 142 -0.35 7.69 -2.76
CA LEU A 142 -0.97 8.37 -3.90
C LEU A 142 -1.84 9.51 -3.37
N GLY A 143 -1.83 10.66 -4.04
CA GLY A 143 -2.63 11.80 -3.59
C GLY A 143 -2.01 12.51 -2.38
N ALA A 144 -2.75 12.60 -1.27
CA ALA A 144 -2.29 13.32 -0.10
C ALA A 144 -1.35 12.43 0.73
N THR A 145 -0.25 13.00 1.24
CA THR A 145 0.74 12.21 1.99
C THR A 145 0.10 11.49 3.18
N GLY A 146 0.31 10.17 3.26
CA GLY A 146 -0.17 9.32 4.33
C GLY A 146 -1.43 8.56 3.93
N TRP A 147 -2.41 8.52 4.84
CA TRP A 147 -3.71 7.94 4.53
C TRP A 147 -4.65 9.06 4.03
N ASP A 148 -5.42 8.79 2.98
CA ASP A 148 -6.49 9.67 2.51
C ASP A 148 -7.76 8.93 2.13
N GLU A 149 -8.89 9.66 2.06
CA GLU A 149 -10.21 9.07 1.79
C GLU A 149 -10.37 8.52 0.36
N GLU A 150 -9.48 8.83 -0.58
CA GLU A 150 -9.54 8.36 -1.96
C GLU A 150 -8.68 7.11 -2.20
N HIS A 151 -7.53 7.00 -1.54
CA HIS A 151 -6.53 5.95 -1.80
C HIS A 151 -6.23 5.07 -0.58
N GLY A 152 -6.75 5.43 0.59
CA GLY A 152 -6.38 4.79 1.85
C GLY A 152 -4.90 5.00 2.12
N HIS A 153 -4.19 3.93 2.47
CA HIS A 153 -2.73 3.94 2.56
C HIS A 153 -2.03 3.96 1.19
N GLY A 154 -2.76 3.90 0.08
CA GLY A 154 -2.22 4.00 -1.27
C GLY A 154 -2.31 2.71 -2.07
N LEU A 155 -1.54 2.67 -3.15
CA LEU A 155 -1.50 1.57 -4.12
C LEU A 155 -0.70 0.39 -3.59
N VAL A 156 -1.31 -0.79 -3.53
CA VAL A 156 -0.62 -2.02 -3.12
C VAL A 156 0.64 -2.27 -3.97
N ASN A 157 1.76 -2.55 -3.31
CA ASN A 157 3.00 -2.97 -3.95
C ASN A 157 3.32 -4.41 -3.51
N ALA A 158 3.11 -5.37 -4.40
CA ALA A 158 3.26 -6.79 -4.07
C ALA A 158 4.70 -7.16 -3.68
N GLU A 159 5.69 -6.63 -4.41
CA GLU A 159 7.08 -6.95 -4.14
C GLU A 159 7.54 -6.40 -2.79
N TRP A 160 7.21 -5.13 -2.51
CA TRP A 160 7.58 -4.50 -1.25
C TRP A 160 6.89 -5.16 -0.07
N ALA A 161 5.60 -5.50 -0.22
CA ALA A 161 4.84 -6.17 0.83
C ALA A 161 5.37 -7.58 1.13
N VAL A 162 5.63 -8.39 0.10
CA VAL A 162 6.13 -9.77 0.27
C VAL A 162 7.52 -9.78 0.89
N LYS A 163 8.36 -8.80 0.56
CA LYS A 163 9.70 -8.64 1.15
C LYS A 163 9.71 -7.88 2.48
N ASN A 164 8.55 -7.38 2.93
CA ASN A 164 8.41 -6.48 4.07
C ASN A 164 9.43 -5.33 4.07
N ILE A 165 9.44 -4.55 2.98
CA ILE A 165 10.34 -3.41 2.84
C ILE A 165 9.90 -2.28 3.77
N GLU A 166 10.72 -1.94 4.76
CA GLU A 166 10.36 -0.95 5.77
C GLU A 166 10.79 0.48 5.42
N GLY A 167 11.67 0.66 4.43
CA GLY A 167 12.27 1.95 4.15
C GLY A 167 13.11 2.03 2.88
N PHE A 168 13.72 3.19 2.71
CA PHE A 168 14.71 3.49 1.68
C PHE A 168 15.96 4.09 2.33
N THR A 169 17.11 3.86 1.73
CA THR A 169 18.36 4.48 2.14
C THR A 169 18.55 5.80 1.39
N LEU A 170 18.95 6.84 2.11
CA LEU A 170 19.37 8.13 1.56
C LEU A 170 20.87 8.31 1.81
N LYS A 171 21.62 8.61 0.75
CA LYS A 171 23.06 8.85 0.78
C LYS A 171 23.39 10.24 0.25
N LEU A 172 24.19 10.97 1.01
CA LEU A 172 24.75 12.27 0.63
C LEU A 172 26.26 12.14 0.52
N VAL A 173 26.79 12.53 -0.63
CA VAL A 173 28.22 12.49 -0.98
C VAL A 173 28.71 13.90 -1.25
N THR A 174 29.90 14.24 -0.78
CA THR A 174 30.60 15.49 -1.13
C THR A 174 32.07 15.19 -1.36
N GLU A 175 32.69 15.82 -2.35
CA GLU A 175 34.11 15.60 -2.71
C GLU A 175 34.49 14.11 -2.90
N GLY A 176 33.55 13.29 -3.38
CA GLY A 176 33.74 11.85 -3.57
C GLY A 176 33.70 11.01 -2.29
N GLN A 177 33.36 11.60 -1.14
CA GLN A 177 33.23 10.90 0.14
C GLN A 177 31.77 10.89 0.62
N THR A 178 31.33 9.75 1.15
CA THR A 178 30.02 9.64 1.81
C THR A 178 30.03 10.45 3.10
N LEU A 179 29.19 11.48 3.16
CA LEU A 179 29.01 12.32 4.35
C LEU A 179 27.94 11.75 5.27
N ILE A 180 26.80 11.35 4.70
CA ILE A 180 25.65 10.81 5.42
C ILE A 180 25.10 9.62 4.64
N GLN A 181 24.77 8.55 5.37
CA GLN A 181 23.94 7.45 4.87
C GLN A 181 22.94 7.10 5.97
N VAL A 182 21.65 7.13 5.66
CA VAL A 182 20.58 6.93 6.64
C VAL A 182 19.40 6.21 6.02
N ASP A 183 18.82 5.28 6.77
CA ASP A 183 17.58 4.62 6.40
C ASP A 183 16.38 5.43 6.92
N LEU A 184 15.41 5.63 6.03
CA LEU A 184 14.19 6.40 6.28
C LEU A 184 12.98 5.53 5.94
N PRO A 185 11.86 5.65 6.68
CA PRO A 185 10.67 4.88 6.38
C PRO A 185 10.10 5.29 5.01
N LEU A 186 9.42 4.35 4.33
CA LEU A 186 8.81 4.59 3.01
C LEU A 186 7.80 5.75 3.02
N LYS A 187 7.18 6.04 4.16
CA LYS A 187 6.13 7.04 4.32
C LYS A 187 6.43 8.03 5.41
N GLY A 188 6.00 9.28 5.20
CA GLY A 188 6.02 10.33 6.22
C GLY A 188 7.41 10.75 6.72
N ALA A 189 8.49 10.22 6.13
CA ALA A 189 9.84 10.56 6.52
C ALA A 189 10.19 11.98 6.05
N SER A 190 10.52 12.85 7.00
CA SER A 190 11.29 14.06 6.69
C SER A 190 12.53 14.09 7.57
N LYS A 191 13.70 14.24 6.96
CA LYS A 191 14.96 14.40 7.67
C LYS A 191 15.60 15.71 7.24
N ARG A 192 15.96 16.53 8.24
CA ARG A 192 16.68 17.79 8.01
C ARG A 192 18.16 17.56 8.26
N PHE A 193 18.98 18.01 7.32
CA PHE A 193 20.43 17.99 7.43
C PHE A 193 20.95 19.43 7.45
N PHE A 194 21.94 19.68 8.30
CA PHE A 194 22.64 20.96 8.35
C PHE A 194 23.99 20.75 7.66
N LEU A 195 24.14 21.33 6.48
CA LEU A 195 25.29 21.15 5.61
C LEU A 195 26.01 22.49 5.42
N PRO A 196 27.35 22.54 5.44
CA PRO A 196 28.08 23.74 5.06
C PRO A 196 27.82 24.06 3.57
N PRO A 197 28.04 25.32 3.14
CA PRO A 197 27.96 25.68 1.74
C PRO A 197 28.89 24.80 0.88
N GLY A 198 28.40 24.32 -0.24
CA GLY A 198 29.14 23.38 -1.09
C GLY A 198 28.27 22.58 -2.04
N GLU A 199 28.90 21.66 -2.76
CA GLU A 199 28.24 20.73 -3.68
C GLU A 199 28.10 19.35 -3.04
N TYR A 200 26.90 18.79 -3.18
CA TYR A 200 26.51 17.49 -2.65
C TYR A 200 25.83 16.69 -3.74
N THR A 201 26.15 15.42 -3.84
CA THR A 201 25.37 14.46 -4.62
C THR A 201 24.46 13.71 -3.66
N VAL A 202 23.17 13.68 -3.98
CA VAL A 202 22.17 12.95 -3.20
C VAL A 202 21.62 11.81 -4.04
N GLU A 203 21.59 10.63 -3.45
CA GLU A 203 21.01 9.42 -4.03
C GLU A 203 20.13 8.74 -2.99
N ALA A 204 19.00 8.21 -3.43
CA ALA A 204 18.13 7.38 -2.61
C ALA A 204 17.87 6.05 -3.32
N TRP A 205 17.71 4.97 -2.55
CA TRP A 205 17.26 3.69 -3.09
C TRP A 205 16.44 2.87 -2.09
N VAL A 206 15.51 2.10 -2.63
CA VAL A 206 14.80 1.03 -1.91
C VAL A 206 15.55 -0.27 -2.18
N ASN A 207 16.02 -0.91 -1.11
CA ASN A 207 16.82 -2.12 -1.22
C ASN A 207 15.94 -3.37 -1.21
N LEU A 208 15.89 -4.10 -2.33
CA LEU A 208 15.09 -5.32 -2.48
C LEU A 208 15.91 -6.60 -2.38
N GLN A 209 17.24 -6.52 -2.46
CA GLN A 209 18.15 -7.67 -2.51
C GLN A 209 19.12 -7.76 -1.33
N GLY A 210 19.16 -6.73 -0.47
CA GLY A 210 20.15 -6.57 0.58
C GLY A 210 21.42 -5.85 0.09
N GLY A 211 22.40 -5.68 0.99
CA GLY A 211 23.66 -4.99 0.68
C GLY A 211 23.68 -3.49 0.99
N LEU A 212 24.81 -2.84 0.69
CA LEU A 212 25.09 -1.46 1.11
C LEU A 212 24.89 -0.41 0.00
N GLU A 213 24.76 -0.84 -1.25
CA GLU A 213 24.66 0.01 -2.44
C GLU A 213 23.57 -0.54 -3.36
N PRO A 214 22.92 0.29 -4.20
CA PRO A 214 21.83 -0.14 -5.06
C PRO A 214 22.28 -1.16 -6.11
N ALA A 215 21.61 -2.30 -6.16
CA ALA A 215 21.82 -3.39 -7.10
C ALA A 215 20.81 -3.37 -8.26
N ILE A 216 21.07 -4.14 -9.33
CA ILE A 216 20.10 -4.35 -10.41
C ILE A 216 18.83 -4.97 -9.80
N GLY A 217 17.67 -4.38 -10.08
CA GLY A 217 16.37 -4.75 -9.51
C GLY A 217 15.94 -3.88 -8.34
N ASP A 218 16.84 -3.11 -7.71
CA ASP A 218 16.43 -2.12 -6.70
C ASP A 218 15.78 -0.89 -7.36
N TYR A 219 15.04 -0.10 -6.59
CA TYR A 219 14.55 1.20 -7.06
C TYR A 219 15.52 2.29 -6.61
N ALA A 220 16.14 3.03 -7.52
CA ALA A 220 17.12 4.07 -7.20
C ALA A 220 16.83 5.38 -7.94
N SER A 221 17.19 6.52 -7.33
CA SER A 221 17.01 7.84 -7.96
C SER A 221 18.11 8.20 -8.95
N GLY A 222 19.26 7.51 -8.86
CA GLY A 222 20.52 7.99 -9.39
C GLY A 222 21.04 9.25 -8.67
N PRO A 223 22.28 9.65 -8.96
CA PRO A 223 22.93 10.80 -8.33
C PRO A 223 22.29 12.12 -8.77
N THR A 224 21.84 12.93 -7.82
CA THR A 224 21.30 14.28 -8.06
C THR A 224 22.18 15.34 -7.40
N LEU A 225 22.65 16.32 -8.17
CA LEU A 225 23.52 17.39 -7.65
C LEU A 225 22.71 18.48 -6.92
N TRP A 226 23.08 18.73 -5.67
CA TRP A 226 22.59 19.82 -4.82
C TRP A 226 23.74 20.76 -4.45
N THR A 227 23.63 22.01 -4.89
CA THR A 227 24.42 23.14 -4.40
C THR A 227 23.72 23.79 -3.21
N ILE A 228 24.41 23.90 -2.08
CA ILE A 228 23.93 24.58 -0.86
C ILE A 228 24.72 25.87 -0.68
N THR A 229 24.01 26.97 -0.42
CA THR A 229 24.59 28.29 -0.15
C THR A 229 24.24 28.72 1.28
N GLU A 230 24.96 29.71 1.82
CA GLU A 230 24.71 30.20 3.18
C GLU A 230 23.25 30.60 3.40
N HIS A 231 22.68 30.17 4.52
CA HIS A 231 21.33 30.50 4.98
C HIS A 231 20.17 30.10 4.03
N GLN A 232 20.42 29.24 3.03
CA GLN A 232 19.36 28.71 2.16
C GLN A 232 18.95 27.28 2.52
N GLY A 233 17.64 27.06 2.63
CA GLY A 233 17.06 25.73 2.66
C GLY A 233 16.79 25.24 1.23
N ARG A 234 17.15 23.99 0.93
CA ARG A 234 16.84 23.35 -0.36
C ARG A 234 15.83 22.22 -0.16
N LYS A 235 14.81 22.18 -1.02
CA LYS A 235 13.92 21.03 -1.20
C LYS A 235 14.17 20.46 -2.57
N ALA A 236 14.23 19.14 -2.68
CA ALA A 236 14.26 18.46 -3.96
C ALA A 236 13.43 17.18 -3.87
N THR A 237 12.87 16.80 -5.01
CA THR A 237 12.15 15.55 -5.18
C THR A 237 13.09 14.57 -5.86
N LEU A 238 13.24 13.38 -5.29
CA LEU A 238 13.97 12.27 -5.90
C LEU A 238 12.93 11.28 -6.43
N THR A 239 13.06 10.90 -7.70
CA THR A 239 12.18 9.88 -8.31
C THR A 239 12.96 8.58 -8.40
N LEU A 240 12.54 7.58 -7.64
CA LEU A 240 13.10 6.24 -7.65
C LEU A 240 12.60 5.48 -8.89
N ARG A 241 13.50 4.84 -9.63
CA ARG A 241 13.17 3.97 -10.77
C ARG A 241 13.89 2.65 -10.62
N GLU A 242 13.30 1.58 -11.14
CA GLU A 242 13.96 0.28 -11.17
C GLU A 242 15.32 0.40 -11.88
N LYS A 243 16.37 -0.08 -11.21
CA LYS A 243 17.73 -0.13 -11.72
C LYS A 243 17.86 -1.35 -12.62
N VAL A 244 17.85 -1.11 -13.92
CA VAL A 244 17.87 -2.18 -14.92
C VAL A 244 19.27 -2.49 -15.49
N ASN A 245 20.26 -1.60 -15.29
CA ASN A 245 21.67 -1.77 -15.69
C ASN A 245 22.59 -0.95 -14.77
#